data_AF-A0A916HCX6-F1
#
_entry.id   AF-A0A916HCX6-F1
#
_cell.length_a   1.000
_cell.length_b   1.000
_cell.length_c   1.000
_cell.angle_alpha   90.00
_cell.angle_beta   90.00
_cell.angle_gamma   90.00
#
_symmetry.space_group_name_H-M   'P 1'
#
loop_
_entity.id
_entity.type
_entity.pdbx_description
1 polymer ?
#
loop_
_entity_poly.entity_id
_entity_poly.type
_entity_poly.pdbx_seq_one_letter_code
_entity_poly.pdbx_strand_id
1 'polypeptide(L)'
;MTNHWVDIKNADLVFVMGGNPAEAHPCGFKWAIEAKKTRKAKLVVVDPRFNRTASVADFYAPLRPGSDIAVLGGVINYLLTNDKIHHEYVKAYTNASFLIDEGFGFDDGIFSGYNAEKRSYGKDTWKYQFDKDGYAKVDETLESPNCVFQLLKKHYSRYTPEVVSQVCGTPKDAFLKVCEYIAETAAPNKTMTNLYALGWTEHSVGSQNIRCMAIIQQLLGNMGMAGGGINALRGHANVQGITDFALYAQNLPGYLGAPGDADVDRKTFLEKRTPKALRPGQMNFPQNFPKW
;
A
#
# COMPACT_ATOMS: atom_id res chain seq x y z
N MET A 1 -9.45 -2.06 7.06
CA MET A 1 -8.62 -1.26 7.97
C MET A 1 -7.63 -2.18 8.64
N THR A 2 -6.37 -1.74 8.76
CA THR A 2 -5.35 -2.44 9.57
C THR A 2 -5.49 -2.10 11.06
N ASN A 3 -6.09 -0.96 11.37
CA ASN A 3 -6.38 -0.49 12.71
C ASN A 3 -7.91 -0.37 12.90
N HIS A 4 -8.37 0.38 13.90
CA HIS A 4 -9.79 0.59 14.21
C HIS A 4 -10.12 2.07 14.43
N TRP A 5 -11.41 2.42 14.44
CA TRP A 5 -11.89 3.81 14.46
C TRP A 5 -11.29 4.68 15.56
N VAL A 6 -11.33 4.22 16.81
CA VAL A 6 -10.86 4.98 17.97
C VAL A 6 -9.36 5.24 17.91
N ASP A 7 -8.58 4.34 17.29
CA ASP A 7 -7.13 4.46 17.21
C ASP A 7 -6.67 5.64 16.34
N ILE A 8 -7.52 6.13 15.42
CA ILE A 8 -7.24 7.31 14.60
C ILE A 8 -6.86 8.53 15.46
N LYS A 9 -7.40 8.64 16.69
CA LYS A 9 -7.08 9.74 17.61
C LYS A 9 -5.60 9.83 18.00
N ASN A 10 -4.85 8.74 17.81
CA ASN A 10 -3.44 8.63 18.19
C ASN A 10 -2.49 9.11 17.09
N ALA A 11 -2.99 9.45 15.90
CA ALA A 11 -2.16 9.87 14.77
C ALA A 11 -1.54 11.27 14.97
N ASP A 12 -0.39 11.51 14.32
CA ASP A 12 0.22 12.85 14.18
C ASP A 12 -0.10 13.47 12.81
N LEU A 13 -0.38 12.62 11.81
CA LEU A 13 -0.91 13.00 10.52
C LEU A 13 -2.12 12.13 10.16
N VAL A 14 -3.24 12.76 9.87
CA VAL A 14 -4.41 12.12 9.26
C VAL A 14 -4.41 12.50 7.78
N PHE A 15 -4.09 11.52 6.93
CA PHE A 15 -4.04 11.71 5.47
C PHE A 15 -5.28 11.12 4.81
N VAL A 16 -6.12 11.97 4.25
CA VAL A 16 -7.33 11.58 3.54
C VAL A 16 -7.11 11.74 2.04
N MET A 17 -7.09 10.62 1.32
CA MET A 17 -7.02 10.59 -0.13
C MET A 17 -7.77 9.37 -0.63
N GLY A 18 -8.58 9.52 -1.67
CA GLY A 18 -9.46 8.44 -2.14
C GLY A 18 -10.66 8.16 -1.22
N GLY A 19 -11.06 9.12 -0.37
CA GLY A 19 -12.19 9.00 0.55
C GLY A 19 -12.69 10.37 1.04
N ASN A 20 -13.88 10.39 1.62
CA ASN A 20 -14.50 11.61 2.18
C ASN A 20 -15.16 11.28 3.54
N PRO A 21 -14.37 10.99 4.58
CA PRO A 21 -14.85 10.41 5.83
C PRO A 21 -15.78 11.34 6.62
N ALA A 22 -15.70 12.67 6.46
CA ALA A 22 -16.66 13.58 7.11
C ALA A 22 -18.10 13.40 6.60
N GLU A 23 -18.27 12.86 5.39
CA GLU A 23 -19.59 12.61 4.79
C GLU A 23 -19.95 11.12 4.80
N ALA A 24 -18.99 10.26 4.45
CA ALA A 24 -19.22 8.82 4.31
C ALA A 24 -19.11 8.06 5.64
N HIS A 25 -18.36 8.58 6.62
CA HIS A 25 -18.09 7.92 7.91
C HIS A 25 -18.13 8.92 9.09
N PRO A 26 -19.15 9.78 9.20
CA PRO A 26 -19.12 10.96 10.09
C PRO A 26 -18.86 10.61 11.56
N CYS A 27 -19.47 9.53 12.07
CA CYS A 27 -19.28 9.09 13.45
C CYS A 27 -17.84 8.59 13.71
N GLY A 28 -17.23 7.92 12.73
CA GLY A 28 -15.83 7.48 12.80
C GLY A 28 -14.86 8.65 12.65
N PHE A 29 -15.19 9.62 11.79
CA PHE A 29 -14.38 10.81 11.53
C PHE A 29 -14.21 11.71 12.76
N LYS A 30 -15.08 11.59 13.77
CA LYS A 30 -14.87 12.18 15.10
C LYS A 30 -13.44 11.97 15.60
N TRP A 31 -12.86 10.78 15.43
CA TRP A 31 -11.53 10.46 15.96
C TRP A 31 -10.39 11.14 15.20
N ALA A 32 -10.57 11.48 13.93
CA ALA A 32 -9.63 12.35 13.20
C ALA A 32 -9.65 13.78 13.77
N ILE A 33 -10.84 14.28 14.12
CA ILE A 33 -10.99 15.59 14.79
C ILE A 33 -10.40 15.57 16.20
N GLU A 34 -10.55 14.47 16.95
CA GLU A 34 -9.90 14.30 18.25
C GLU A 34 -8.37 14.31 18.14
N ALA A 35 -7.79 13.64 17.13
CA ALA A 35 -6.34 13.69 16.86
C ALA A 35 -5.88 15.15 16.66
N LYS A 36 -6.62 15.91 15.85
CA LYS A 36 -6.35 17.34 15.60
C LYS A 36 -6.43 18.18 16.87
N LYS A 37 -7.45 17.97 17.71
CA LYS A 37 -7.65 18.77 18.94
C LYS A 37 -6.61 18.45 20.02
N THR A 38 -6.38 17.16 20.26
CA THR A 38 -5.65 16.66 21.43
C THR A 38 -4.17 16.44 21.16
N ARG A 39 -3.81 15.92 19.99
CA ARG A 39 -2.42 15.66 19.57
C ARG A 39 -1.85 16.71 18.61
N LYS A 40 -2.68 17.67 18.20
CA LYS A 40 -2.32 18.68 17.18
C LYS A 40 -1.98 18.03 15.83
N ALA A 41 -2.57 16.86 15.57
CA ALA A 41 -2.40 16.16 14.31
C ALA A 41 -2.82 17.06 13.14
N LYS A 42 -2.07 16.99 12.04
CA LYS A 42 -2.47 17.67 10.80
C LYS A 42 -3.49 16.81 10.06
N LEU A 43 -4.57 17.43 9.58
CA LEU A 43 -5.50 16.80 8.65
C LEU A 43 -5.20 17.30 7.24
N VAL A 44 -4.74 16.40 6.38
CA VAL A 44 -4.41 16.70 4.97
C VAL A 44 -5.39 15.98 4.07
N VAL A 45 -6.01 16.71 3.15
CA VAL A 45 -6.99 16.18 2.19
C VAL A 45 -6.47 16.35 0.77
N VAL A 46 -6.45 15.26 0.01
CA VAL A 46 -6.12 15.25 -1.42
C VAL A 46 -7.31 14.66 -2.17
N ASP A 47 -8.07 15.51 -2.84
CA ASP A 47 -9.35 15.16 -3.49
C ASP A 47 -9.59 16.06 -4.71
N PRO A 48 -10.24 15.57 -5.79
CA PRO A 48 -10.65 16.43 -6.91
C PRO A 48 -11.63 17.55 -6.52
N ARG A 49 -12.29 17.46 -5.37
CA ARG A 49 -13.30 18.41 -4.91
C ARG A 49 -12.95 18.93 -3.52
N PHE A 50 -13.22 20.20 -3.30
CA PHE A 50 -13.27 20.76 -1.96
C PHE A 50 -14.57 20.32 -1.27
N ASN A 51 -14.50 19.21 -0.52
CA ASN A 51 -15.65 18.57 0.14
C ASN A 51 -15.74 18.90 1.66
N ARG A 52 -16.70 18.31 2.40
CA ARG A 52 -16.85 18.62 3.84
C ARG A 52 -15.68 18.14 4.70
N THR A 53 -14.91 17.14 4.24
CA THR A 53 -13.65 16.77 4.90
C THR A 53 -12.59 17.85 4.67
N ALA A 54 -12.47 18.36 3.43
CA ALA A 54 -11.54 19.45 3.10
C ALA A 54 -11.85 20.75 3.86
N SER A 55 -13.14 21.03 4.10
CA SER A 55 -13.58 22.21 4.87
C SER A 55 -13.01 22.28 6.30
N VAL A 56 -12.56 21.16 6.87
CA VAL A 56 -11.98 21.12 8.22
C VAL A 56 -10.50 20.71 8.22
N ALA A 57 -9.93 20.50 7.03
CA ALA A 57 -8.53 20.15 6.84
C ALA A 57 -7.60 21.33 7.18
N ASP A 58 -6.38 21.00 7.61
CA ASP A 58 -5.29 21.97 7.72
C ASP A 58 -4.66 22.26 6.35
N PHE A 59 -4.75 21.31 5.43
CA PHE A 59 -4.26 21.47 4.07
C PHE A 59 -5.13 20.70 3.07
N TYR A 60 -5.40 21.32 1.92
CA TYR A 60 -6.11 20.72 0.80
C TYR A 60 -5.27 20.85 -0.46
N ALA A 61 -5.13 19.76 -1.22
CA ALA A 61 -4.57 19.79 -2.56
C ALA A 61 -5.52 19.13 -3.57
N PRO A 62 -5.79 19.76 -4.72
CA PRO A 62 -6.60 19.16 -5.76
C PRO A 62 -5.81 18.08 -6.53
N LEU A 63 -6.52 17.10 -7.09
CA LEU A 63 -5.99 16.24 -8.16
C LEU A 63 -7.06 15.97 -9.23
N ARG A 64 -6.63 15.53 -10.41
CA ARG A 64 -7.52 14.97 -11.43
C ARG A 64 -7.93 13.54 -11.06
N PRO A 65 -9.22 13.16 -11.15
CA PRO A 65 -9.65 11.78 -10.90
C PRO A 65 -8.89 10.76 -11.75
N GLY A 66 -8.47 9.64 -11.14
CA GLY A 66 -7.73 8.57 -11.82
C GLY A 66 -6.23 8.84 -12.01
N SER A 67 -5.70 9.90 -11.39
CA SER A 67 -4.26 10.23 -11.41
C SER A 67 -3.54 9.94 -10.09
N ASP A 68 -4.18 9.20 -9.18
CA ASP A 68 -3.72 8.94 -7.82
C ASP A 68 -2.33 8.27 -7.75
N ILE A 69 -2.04 7.30 -8.63
CA ILE A 69 -0.71 6.65 -8.71
C ILE A 69 0.40 7.67 -8.97
N ALA A 70 0.14 8.72 -9.75
CA ALA A 70 1.18 9.72 -10.02
C ALA A 70 1.51 10.51 -8.74
N VAL A 71 0.50 10.96 -7.99
CA VAL A 71 0.72 11.61 -6.67
C VAL A 71 1.44 10.66 -5.71
N LEU A 72 0.93 9.44 -5.51
CA LEU A 72 1.50 8.48 -4.55
C LEU A 72 2.90 8.01 -4.97
N GLY A 73 3.13 7.79 -6.27
CA GLY A 73 4.43 7.47 -6.83
C GLY A 73 5.43 8.61 -6.65
N GLY A 74 4.97 9.85 -6.78
CA GLY A 74 5.76 11.04 -6.47
C GLY A 74 6.14 11.11 -4.99
N VAL A 75 5.21 10.77 -4.08
CA VAL A 75 5.52 10.68 -2.63
C VAL A 75 6.59 9.62 -2.39
N ILE A 76 6.46 8.43 -2.98
CA ILE A 76 7.48 7.36 -2.86
C ILE A 76 8.85 7.87 -3.32
N ASN A 77 8.90 8.51 -4.50
CA ASN A 77 10.13 9.10 -5.04
C ASN A 77 10.73 10.15 -4.09
N TYR A 78 9.89 11.05 -3.56
CA TYR A 78 10.31 12.08 -2.63
C TYR A 78 10.91 11.48 -1.35
N LEU A 79 10.24 10.50 -0.74
CA LEU A 79 10.72 9.86 0.49
C LEU A 79 12.07 9.16 0.26
N LEU A 80 12.21 8.42 -0.85
CA LEU A 80 13.43 7.68 -1.17
C LEU A 80 14.61 8.60 -1.57
N THR A 81 14.33 9.72 -2.25
CA THR A 81 15.38 10.65 -2.69
C THR A 81 15.87 11.57 -1.58
N ASN A 82 15.01 11.90 -0.61
CA ASN A 82 15.34 12.79 0.51
C ASN A 82 15.70 12.05 1.80
N ASP A 83 15.87 10.72 1.73
CA ASP A 83 16.14 9.84 2.87
C ASP A 83 15.14 10.03 4.03
N LYS A 84 13.86 10.15 3.68
CA LYS A 84 12.74 10.30 4.63
C LYS A 84 12.03 8.97 4.82
N ILE A 85 12.77 7.98 5.27
CA ILE A 85 12.27 6.62 5.53
C ILE A 85 12.72 6.14 6.91
N HIS A 86 11.99 5.17 7.47
CA HIS A 86 12.37 4.51 8.70
C HIS A 86 13.28 3.31 8.39
N HIS A 87 14.59 3.55 8.29
CA HIS A 87 15.59 2.55 7.86
C HIS A 87 15.52 1.20 8.59
N GLU A 88 15.47 1.21 9.93
CA GLU A 88 15.43 -0.04 10.70
C GLU A 88 14.16 -0.86 10.41
N TYR A 89 13.00 -0.20 10.37
CA TYR A 89 11.72 -0.83 10.01
C TYR A 89 11.78 -1.39 8.59
N VAL A 90 12.24 -0.59 7.62
CA VAL A 90 12.31 -1.00 6.21
C VAL A 90 13.19 -2.24 6.05
N LYS A 91 14.37 -2.25 6.68
CA LYS A 91 15.28 -3.38 6.61
C LYS A 91 14.74 -4.64 7.30
N ALA A 92 14.15 -4.49 8.48
CA ALA A 92 13.77 -5.64 9.32
C ALA A 92 12.40 -6.24 8.96
N TYR A 93 11.44 -5.42 8.52
CA TYR A 93 10.02 -5.79 8.46
C TYR A 93 9.40 -5.72 7.06
N THR A 94 10.20 -5.39 6.05
CA THR A 94 9.77 -5.42 4.66
C THR A 94 10.63 -6.40 3.86
N ASN A 95 10.30 -6.56 2.58
CA ASN A 95 11.12 -7.35 1.66
C ASN A 95 12.22 -6.53 0.97
N ALA A 96 12.58 -5.35 1.48
CA ALA A 96 13.55 -4.44 0.86
C ALA A 96 14.88 -5.10 0.46
N SER A 97 15.39 -6.01 1.30
CA SER A 97 16.65 -6.72 1.07
C SER A 97 16.54 -7.90 0.10
N PHE A 98 15.33 -8.34 -0.26
CA PHE A 98 15.14 -9.56 -1.05
C PHE A 98 15.64 -9.35 -2.48
N LEU A 99 16.37 -10.32 -3.01
CA LEU A 99 16.87 -10.28 -4.38
C LEU A 99 15.81 -10.80 -5.36
N ILE A 100 15.54 -10.02 -6.39
CA ILE A 100 14.63 -10.36 -7.49
C ILE A 100 15.41 -11.06 -8.61
N ASP A 101 14.72 -11.95 -9.34
CA ASP A 101 15.23 -12.58 -10.56
C ASP A 101 15.79 -11.54 -11.55
N GLU A 102 16.96 -11.81 -12.13
CA GLU A 102 17.67 -10.85 -12.99
C GLU A 102 16.94 -10.56 -14.30
N GLY A 103 16.03 -11.44 -14.71
CA GLY A 103 15.15 -11.21 -15.87
C GLY A 103 13.98 -10.26 -15.57
N PHE A 104 13.80 -9.82 -14.32
CA PHE A 104 12.80 -8.81 -13.99
C PHE A 104 13.17 -7.47 -14.63
N GLY A 105 12.24 -6.93 -15.41
CA GLY A 105 12.45 -5.68 -16.13
C GLY A 105 11.20 -4.83 -16.17
N PHE A 106 11.40 -3.55 -16.42
CA PHE A 106 10.35 -2.60 -16.73
C PHE A 106 10.91 -1.63 -17.77
N ASP A 107 10.23 -1.56 -18.92
CA ASP A 107 10.60 -0.69 -20.02
C ASP A 107 9.34 -0.13 -20.68
N ASP A 108 9.35 1.18 -20.97
CA ASP A 108 8.24 1.93 -21.59
C ASP A 108 6.81 1.56 -21.11
N GLY A 109 6.61 1.46 -19.79
CA GLY A 109 5.28 1.16 -19.24
C GLY A 109 4.93 -0.33 -19.14
N ILE A 110 5.80 -1.22 -19.64
CA ILE A 110 5.57 -2.66 -19.73
C ILE A 110 6.60 -3.40 -18.87
N PHE A 111 6.12 -4.32 -18.03
CA PHE A 111 7.01 -5.20 -17.27
C PHE A 111 7.50 -6.39 -18.12
N SER A 112 8.55 -7.07 -17.67
CA SER A 112 9.00 -8.32 -18.28
C SER A 112 7.87 -9.36 -18.34
N GLY A 113 7.83 -10.13 -19.44
CA GLY A 113 6.86 -11.21 -19.63
C GLY A 113 5.49 -10.80 -20.22
N TYR A 114 5.35 -9.58 -20.74
CA TYR A 114 4.10 -9.16 -21.39
C TYR A 114 3.83 -9.89 -22.70
N ASN A 115 2.61 -10.39 -22.87
CA ASN A 115 2.10 -10.93 -24.11
C ASN A 115 1.06 -9.95 -24.68
N ALA A 116 1.36 -9.33 -25.82
CA ALA A 116 0.52 -8.30 -26.42
C ALA A 116 -0.83 -8.83 -26.95
N GLU A 117 -0.85 -10.04 -27.51
CA GLU A 117 -2.07 -10.66 -28.05
C GLU A 117 -3.07 -10.99 -26.95
N LYS A 118 -2.59 -11.58 -25.85
CA LYS A 118 -3.40 -11.98 -24.70
C LYS A 118 -3.63 -10.84 -23.71
N ARG A 119 -2.90 -9.73 -23.85
CA ARG A 119 -2.86 -8.59 -22.93
C ARG A 119 -2.66 -9.04 -21.48
N SER A 120 -1.72 -9.97 -21.28
CA SER A 120 -1.45 -10.61 -20.00
C SER A 120 0.05 -10.73 -19.75
N TYR A 121 0.43 -11.06 -18.52
CA TYR A 121 1.82 -11.22 -18.12
C TYR A 121 2.11 -12.66 -17.70
N GLY A 122 3.16 -13.24 -18.29
CA GLY A 122 3.91 -14.32 -17.66
C GLY A 122 4.75 -13.76 -16.52
N LYS A 123 4.70 -14.38 -15.35
CA LYS A 123 5.32 -13.84 -14.11
C LYS A 123 6.58 -14.60 -13.71
N ASP A 124 7.19 -15.32 -14.65
CA ASP A 124 8.33 -16.22 -14.40
C ASP A 124 9.57 -15.49 -13.90
N THR A 125 9.69 -14.20 -14.21
CA THR A 125 10.77 -13.31 -13.74
C THR A 125 10.34 -12.46 -12.54
N TRP A 126 9.08 -12.51 -12.11
CA TRP A 126 8.57 -11.71 -10.98
C TRP A 126 8.67 -12.52 -9.68
N LYS A 127 9.83 -13.10 -9.43
CA LYS A 127 10.09 -14.00 -8.31
C LYS A 127 11.37 -13.60 -7.60
N TYR A 128 11.47 -14.01 -6.34
CA TYR A 128 12.72 -13.93 -5.61
C TYR A 128 13.72 -14.94 -6.15
N GLN A 129 15.00 -14.62 -6.01
CA GLN A 129 16.06 -15.61 -6.12
C GLN A 129 16.03 -16.49 -4.86
N PHE A 130 16.18 -17.80 -5.02
CA PHE A 130 16.21 -18.74 -3.90
C PHE A 130 17.61 -19.36 -3.73
N ASP A 131 18.01 -19.63 -2.50
CA ASP A 131 19.21 -20.40 -2.18
C ASP A 131 18.97 -21.92 -2.27
N LYS A 132 20.01 -22.71 -1.98
CA LYS A 132 19.96 -24.18 -2.03
C LYS A 132 18.97 -24.79 -1.03
N ASP A 133 18.63 -24.06 0.03
CA ASP A 133 17.73 -24.51 1.10
C ASP A 133 16.28 -24.07 0.82
N GLY A 134 16.04 -23.37 -0.30
CA GLY A 134 14.73 -22.91 -0.73
C GLY A 134 14.27 -21.62 -0.07
N TYR A 135 15.16 -20.86 0.57
CA TYR A 135 14.86 -19.54 1.12
C TYR A 135 15.22 -18.42 0.14
N ALA A 136 14.49 -17.31 0.21
CA ALA A 136 14.78 -16.15 -0.60
C ALA A 136 16.16 -15.58 -0.24
N LYS A 137 17.00 -15.33 -1.25
CA LYS A 137 18.27 -14.63 -1.09
C LYS A 137 18.01 -13.17 -0.72
N VAL A 138 18.84 -12.64 0.16
CA VAL A 138 18.76 -11.25 0.64
C VAL A 138 20.11 -10.58 0.58
N ASP A 139 20.10 -9.27 0.39
CA ASP A 139 21.23 -8.38 0.57
C ASP A 139 20.90 -7.36 1.66
N GLU A 140 21.50 -7.56 2.84
CA GLU A 140 21.28 -6.73 4.03
C GLU A 140 21.89 -5.33 3.92
N THR A 141 22.78 -5.10 2.94
CA THR A 141 23.36 -3.77 2.67
C THR A 141 22.40 -2.88 1.87
N LEU A 142 21.42 -3.49 1.19
CA LEU A 142 20.51 -2.84 0.24
C LEU A 142 21.24 -2.21 -0.96
N GLU A 143 22.47 -2.61 -1.27
CA GLU A 143 23.28 -2.03 -2.35
C GLU A 143 23.13 -2.78 -3.67
N SER A 144 22.75 -4.06 -3.62
CA SER A 144 22.55 -4.89 -4.80
C SER A 144 21.53 -4.24 -5.74
N PRO A 145 21.85 -4.10 -7.05
CA PRO A 145 20.96 -3.49 -8.02
C PRO A 145 19.65 -4.29 -8.19
N ASN A 146 19.64 -5.57 -7.79
CA ASN A 146 18.50 -6.47 -7.89
C ASN A 146 17.77 -6.66 -6.55
N CYS A 147 18.16 -5.96 -5.48
CA CYS A 147 17.32 -5.96 -4.28
C CYS A 147 16.05 -5.12 -4.51
N VAL A 148 14.95 -5.49 -3.85
CA VAL A 148 13.66 -4.78 -3.96
C VAL A 148 13.82 -3.29 -3.73
N PHE A 149 14.66 -2.87 -2.78
CA PHE A 149 14.89 -1.46 -2.47
C PHE A 149 15.45 -0.66 -3.66
N GLN A 150 16.50 -1.15 -4.31
CA GLN A 150 17.10 -0.45 -5.45
C GLN A 150 16.17 -0.45 -6.69
N LEU A 151 15.47 -1.56 -6.92
CA LEU A 151 14.46 -1.64 -7.99
C LEU A 151 13.29 -0.69 -7.75
N LEU A 152 12.85 -0.52 -6.50
CA LEU A 152 11.83 0.44 -6.11
C LEU A 152 12.27 1.87 -6.39
N LYS A 153 13.50 2.24 -5.97
CA LYS A 153 14.09 3.56 -6.25
C LYS A 153 14.15 3.83 -7.75
N LYS A 154 14.64 2.87 -8.53
CA LYS A 154 14.70 2.96 -10.00
C LYS A 154 13.31 3.17 -10.60
N HIS A 155 12.32 2.37 -10.19
CA HIS A 155 10.97 2.41 -10.76
C HIS A 155 10.28 3.76 -10.56
N TYR A 156 10.38 4.31 -9.34
CA TYR A 156 9.68 5.54 -8.95
C TYR A 156 10.46 6.83 -9.25
N SER A 157 11.74 6.75 -9.63
CA SER A 157 12.56 7.93 -9.99
C SER A 157 11.92 8.88 -11.03
N ARG A 158 11.08 8.33 -11.92
CA ARG A 158 10.38 9.05 -12.99
C ARG A 158 9.23 9.94 -12.50
N TYR A 159 8.78 9.77 -11.26
CA TYR A 159 7.65 10.51 -10.68
C TYR A 159 8.16 11.80 -10.00
N THR A 160 8.64 12.74 -10.80
CA THR A 160 9.10 14.05 -10.29
C THR A 160 7.92 14.98 -9.98
N PRO A 161 8.10 16.03 -9.16
CA PRO A 161 7.06 17.04 -8.94
C PRO A 161 6.49 17.63 -10.24
N GLU A 162 7.33 17.77 -11.28
CA GLU A 162 6.94 18.18 -12.64
C GLU A 162 5.92 17.23 -13.25
N VAL A 163 6.25 15.94 -13.26
CA VAL A 163 5.39 14.90 -13.84
C VAL A 163 4.09 14.79 -13.06
N VAL A 164 4.15 14.84 -11.72
CA VAL A 164 2.94 14.84 -10.87
C VAL A 164 2.06 16.03 -11.23
N SER A 165 2.61 17.24 -11.30
CA SER A 165 1.84 18.43 -11.62
C SER A 165 1.21 18.36 -13.02
N GLN A 166 1.98 17.89 -14.01
CA GLN A 166 1.50 17.73 -15.39
C GLN A 166 0.37 16.69 -15.49
N VAL A 167 0.48 15.54 -14.84
CA VAL A 167 -0.48 14.43 -14.97
C VAL A 167 -1.73 14.64 -14.11
N CYS A 168 -1.55 15.20 -12.91
CA CYS A 168 -2.59 15.32 -11.90
C CYS A 168 -3.26 16.69 -11.88
N GLY A 169 -2.62 17.74 -12.40
CA GLY A 169 -3.07 19.12 -12.23
C GLY A 169 -2.87 19.66 -10.80
N THR A 170 -2.24 18.91 -9.91
CA THR A 170 -1.87 19.38 -8.57
C THR A 170 -0.74 20.41 -8.70
N PRO A 171 -0.87 21.62 -8.12
CA PRO A 171 0.24 22.58 -8.09
C PRO A 171 1.48 21.97 -7.43
N LYS A 172 2.67 22.24 -7.99
CA LYS A 172 3.93 21.61 -7.52
C LYS A 172 4.21 21.90 -6.06
N ASP A 173 4.03 23.15 -5.64
CA ASP A 173 4.18 23.61 -4.26
C ASP A 173 3.19 22.91 -3.32
N ALA A 174 1.94 22.72 -3.76
CA ALA A 174 0.95 21.97 -2.98
C ALA A 174 1.33 20.50 -2.83
N PHE A 175 1.81 19.87 -3.90
CA PHE A 175 2.30 18.48 -3.86
C PHE A 175 3.53 18.34 -2.94
N LEU A 176 4.51 19.22 -3.06
CA LEU A 176 5.68 19.23 -2.17
C LEU A 176 5.27 19.43 -0.71
N LYS A 177 4.25 20.27 -0.45
CA LYS A 177 3.74 20.45 0.90
C LYS A 177 3.09 19.18 1.48
N VAL A 178 2.37 18.42 0.66
CA VAL A 178 1.87 17.09 1.06
C VAL A 178 3.04 16.15 1.36
N CYS A 179 4.08 16.14 0.53
CA CYS A 179 5.27 15.32 0.74
C CYS A 179 5.98 15.66 2.06
N GLU A 180 6.13 16.95 2.38
CA GLU A 180 6.71 17.41 3.64
C GLU A 180 5.94 16.85 4.85
N TYR A 181 4.62 16.99 4.88
CA TYR A 181 3.80 16.47 5.98
C TYR A 181 3.95 14.96 6.14
N ILE A 182 3.90 14.21 5.04
CA ILE A 182 4.04 12.75 5.06
C ILE A 182 5.45 12.36 5.56
N ALA A 183 6.49 13.02 5.06
CA ALA A 183 7.89 12.75 5.40
C ALA A 183 8.21 12.97 6.88
N GLU A 184 7.51 13.88 7.57
CA GLU A 184 7.67 14.04 9.02
C GLU A 184 7.35 12.77 9.81
N THR A 185 6.50 11.90 9.26
CA THR A 185 6.08 10.64 9.90
C THR A 185 7.02 9.47 9.64
N ALA A 186 8.18 9.71 9.01
CA ALA A 186 9.29 8.76 9.01
C ALA A 186 10.02 8.73 10.36
N ALA A 187 9.81 9.74 11.21
CA ALA A 187 10.37 9.76 12.56
C ALA A 187 9.74 8.65 13.41
N PRO A 188 10.53 7.84 14.16
CA PRO A 188 10.01 6.68 14.91
C PRO A 188 8.93 7.01 15.96
N ASN A 189 8.84 8.26 16.38
CA ASN A 189 7.88 8.75 17.37
C ASN A 189 6.68 9.49 16.77
N LYS A 190 6.53 9.50 15.44
CA LYS A 190 5.40 10.10 14.73
C LYS A 190 4.72 9.05 13.86
N THR A 191 3.39 9.15 13.72
CA THR A 191 2.65 8.25 12.82
C THR A 191 1.71 8.98 11.87
N MET A 192 1.62 8.47 10.64
CA MET A 192 0.55 8.80 9.72
C MET A 192 -0.46 7.67 9.64
N THR A 193 -1.74 8.02 9.69
CA THR A 193 -2.82 7.13 9.28
C THR A 193 -3.44 7.60 7.97
N ASN A 194 -3.64 6.67 7.03
CA ASN A 194 -4.36 6.94 5.79
C ASN A 194 -5.83 6.50 5.89
N LEU A 195 -6.75 7.37 5.51
CA LEU A 195 -8.19 7.10 5.43
C LEU A 195 -8.62 7.15 3.97
N TYR A 196 -9.05 6.01 3.42
CA TYR A 196 -9.53 5.91 2.04
C TYR A 196 -10.74 4.98 1.94
N ALA A 197 -11.48 5.10 0.84
CA ALA A 197 -12.58 4.21 0.48
C ALA A 197 -12.66 4.06 -1.05
N LEU A 198 -13.81 4.40 -1.65
CA LEU A 198 -14.10 4.13 -3.06
C LEU A 198 -13.28 4.95 -4.05
N GLY A 199 -12.82 6.13 -3.64
CA GLY A 199 -12.07 7.03 -4.51
C GLY A 199 -10.79 6.41 -5.09
N TRP A 200 -10.24 5.38 -4.43
CA TRP A 200 -9.11 4.60 -4.95
C TRP A 200 -9.49 3.25 -5.56
N THR A 201 -10.62 2.64 -5.21
CA THR A 201 -10.89 1.24 -5.56
C THR A 201 -11.57 1.08 -6.92
N GLU A 202 -12.37 2.04 -7.36
CA GLU A 202 -13.23 1.92 -8.54
C GLU A 202 -12.54 2.35 -9.83
N HIS A 203 -11.32 1.85 -10.04
CA HIS A 203 -10.48 2.11 -11.20
C HIS A 203 -9.88 0.80 -11.71
N SER A 204 -9.53 0.73 -13.00
CA SER A 204 -8.80 -0.41 -13.57
C SER A 204 -7.46 -0.68 -12.89
N VAL A 205 -6.89 0.34 -12.22
CA VAL A 205 -5.65 0.30 -11.45
C VAL A 205 -5.88 0.48 -9.94
N GLY A 206 -7.11 0.28 -9.45
CA GLY A 206 -7.46 0.61 -8.06
C GLY A 206 -6.68 -0.19 -7.01
N SER A 207 -6.36 -1.45 -7.31
CA SER A 207 -5.46 -2.25 -6.46
C SER A 207 -4.05 -1.65 -6.39
N GLN A 208 -3.55 -1.03 -7.47
CA GLN A 208 -2.24 -0.40 -7.50
C GLN A 208 -2.21 0.97 -6.80
N ASN A 209 -3.33 1.72 -6.78
CA ASN A 209 -3.46 2.91 -5.92
C ASN A 209 -3.17 2.54 -4.46
N ILE A 210 -3.87 1.50 -3.97
CA ILE A 210 -3.75 1.03 -2.59
C ILE A 210 -2.36 0.46 -2.32
N ARG A 211 -1.75 -0.25 -3.29
CA ARG A 211 -0.37 -0.73 -3.16
C ARG A 211 0.64 0.40 -2.98
N CYS A 212 0.48 1.52 -3.69
CA CYS A 212 1.39 2.67 -3.51
C CYS A 212 1.29 3.22 -2.07
N MET A 213 0.07 3.37 -1.53
CA MET A 213 -0.10 3.79 -0.13
C MET A 213 0.50 2.77 0.85
N ALA A 214 0.36 1.47 0.57
CA ALA A 214 0.97 0.43 1.39
C ALA A 214 2.51 0.46 1.36
N ILE A 215 3.12 0.80 0.22
CA ILE A 215 4.56 1.04 0.13
C ILE A 215 4.94 2.25 0.99
N ILE A 216 4.22 3.37 0.87
CA ILE A 216 4.48 4.58 1.65
C ILE A 216 4.42 4.28 3.16
N GLN A 217 3.38 3.59 3.65
CA GLN A 217 3.27 3.26 5.08
C GLN A 217 4.40 2.33 5.57
N GLN A 218 4.89 1.43 4.72
CA GLN A 218 6.03 0.58 5.05
C GLN A 218 7.36 1.35 5.05
N LEU A 219 7.55 2.28 4.09
CA LEU A 219 8.72 3.16 4.07
C LEU A 219 8.80 4.06 5.31
N LEU A 220 7.65 4.49 5.82
CA LEU A 220 7.56 5.34 7.01
C LEU A 220 7.56 4.56 8.33
N GLY A 221 7.42 3.22 8.29
CA GLY A 221 7.30 2.40 9.50
C GLY A 221 5.97 2.56 10.26
N ASN A 222 4.92 3.00 9.57
CA ASN A 222 3.62 3.31 10.19
C ASN A 222 2.68 2.10 10.34
N MET A 223 3.03 0.94 9.78
CA MET A 223 2.19 -0.26 9.84
C MET A 223 2.34 -0.94 11.21
N GLY A 224 1.22 -1.32 11.84
CA GLY A 224 1.19 -1.94 13.17
C GLY A 224 1.29 -0.96 14.33
N MET A 225 1.43 0.34 14.06
CA MET A 225 1.50 1.39 15.08
C MET A 225 0.12 1.93 15.45
N ALA A 226 -0.05 2.33 16.71
CA ALA A 226 -1.19 3.13 17.15
C ALA A 226 -1.18 4.49 16.45
N GLY A 227 -2.31 4.91 15.87
CA GLY A 227 -2.39 6.14 15.07
C GLY A 227 -1.74 6.03 13.68
N GLY A 228 -1.36 4.82 13.27
CA GLY A 228 -0.73 4.53 12.00
C GLY A 228 -1.66 3.83 11.01
N GLY A 229 -1.05 2.98 10.18
CA GLY A 229 -1.73 1.99 9.36
C GLY A 229 -2.55 2.53 8.19
N ILE A 230 -3.24 1.60 7.52
CA ILE A 230 -4.09 1.87 6.36
C ILE A 230 -5.53 1.60 6.78
N ASN A 231 -6.26 2.69 7.06
CA ASN A 231 -7.66 2.63 7.39
C ASN A 231 -8.51 2.67 6.12
N ALA A 232 -8.56 1.50 5.44
CA ALA A 232 -9.51 1.20 4.37
C ALA A 232 -10.94 1.15 4.93
N LEU A 233 -11.67 2.25 4.80
CA LEU A 233 -12.98 2.48 5.42
C LEU A 233 -14.06 1.73 4.65
N ARG A 234 -14.72 0.77 5.31
CA ARG A 234 -15.73 -0.08 4.69
C ARG A 234 -17.07 0.66 4.53
N GLY A 235 -17.84 0.28 3.52
CA GLY A 235 -19.13 0.89 3.17
C GLY A 235 -20.28 0.34 4.01
N HIS A 236 -21.02 -0.64 3.47
CA HIS A 236 -22.14 -1.25 4.18
C HIS A 236 -21.75 -1.79 5.56
N ALA A 237 -22.69 -1.71 6.51
CA ALA A 237 -22.50 -2.04 7.92
C ALA A 237 -21.83 -3.41 8.16
N ASN A 238 -22.13 -4.40 7.30
CA ASN A 238 -21.57 -5.76 7.40
C ASN A 238 -20.86 -6.23 6.13
N VAL A 239 -20.35 -5.32 5.28
CA VAL A 239 -19.58 -5.75 4.09
C VAL A 239 -18.33 -6.53 4.49
N GLN A 240 -17.75 -6.23 5.66
CA GLN A 240 -16.66 -7.01 6.23
C GLN A 240 -17.10 -8.45 6.51
N GLY A 241 -18.18 -8.67 7.26
CA GLY A 241 -18.67 -10.02 7.56
C GLY A 241 -19.12 -10.78 6.31
N ILE A 242 -19.76 -10.12 5.34
CA ILE A 242 -20.10 -10.73 4.05
C ILE A 242 -18.85 -11.22 3.31
N THR A 243 -17.76 -10.45 3.39
CA THR A 243 -16.47 -10.85 2.81
C THR A 243 -15.84 -12.00 3.59
N ASP A 244 -15.91 -11.96 4.93
CA ASP A 244 -15.37 -13.01 5.80
C ASP A 244 -16.09 -14.35 5.59
N PHE A 245 -17.41 -14.33 5.35
CA PHE A 245 -18.23 -15.50 5.03
C PHE A 245 -18.30 -15.82 3.53
N ALA A 246 -17.48 -15.14 2.72
CA ALA A 246 -17.24 -15.45 1.31
C ALA A 246 -18.51 -15.61 0.45
N LEU A 247 -19.40 -14.62 0.44
CA LEU A 247 -20.45 -14.53 -0.58
C LEU A 247 -19.89 -14.09 -1.96
N TYR A 248 -18.76 -14.66 -2.36
CA TYR A 248 -18.04 -14.45 -3.62
C TYR A 248 -17.59 -15.81 -4.18
N ALA A 249 -17.68 -16.01 -5.50
CA ALA A 249 -17.50 -17.32 -6.12
C ALA A 249 -16.11 -17.96 -5.93
N GLN A 250 -15.08 -17.15 -5.66
CA GLN A 250 -13.68 -17.60 -5.66
C GLN A 250 -13.15 -18.05 -4.29
N ASN A 251 -13.89 -17.79 -3.22
CA ASN A 251 -13.44 -18.02 -1.84
C ASN A 251 -14.48 -18.83 -1.05
N LEU A 252 -13.98 -19.53 -0.03
CA LEU A 252 -14.76 -20.14 1.05
C LEU A 252 -14.64 -19.25 2.31
N PRO A 253 -15.52 -19.42 3.32
CA PRO A 253 -15.45 -18.66 4.57
C PRO A 253 -14.05 -18.70 5.20
N GLY A 254 -13.63 -17.58 5.79
CA GLY A 254 -12.28 -17.42 6.35
C GLY A 254 -11.19 -17.16 5.31
N TYR A 255 -11.56 -16.63 4.14
CA TYR A 255 -10.64 -16.32 3.03
C TYR A 255 -9.89 -17.55 2.47
N LEU A 256 -10.44 -18.75 2.64
CA LEU A 256 -9.86 -19.97 2.07
C LEU A 256 -10.13 -20.00 0.57
N GLY A 257 -9.13 -20.31 -0.26
CA GLY A 257 -9.32 -20.36 -1.71
C GLY A 257 -10.22 -21.53 -2.11
N ALA A 258 -11.29 -21.26 -2.87
CA ALA A 258 -12.18 -22.32 -3.37
C ALA A 258 -11.46 -23.21 -4.41
N PRO A 259 -11.84 -24.49 -4.56
CA PRO A 259 -11.34 -25.33 -5.64
C PRO A 259 -11.81 -24.80 -7.00
N GLY A 260 -10.99 -24.98 -8.04
CA GLY A 260 -11.34 -24.68 -9.42
C GLY A 260 -10.91 -25.80 -10.36
N ASP A 261 -11.19 -25.66 -11.67
CA ASP A 261 -11.04 -26.74 -12.67
C ASP A 261 -9.63 -27.36 -12.76
N ALA A 262 -8.59 -26.59 -12.42
CA ALA A 262 -7.20 -27.06 -12.43
C ALA A 262 -6.84 -27.94 -11.20
N ASP A 263 -7.70 -27.98 -10.18
CA ASP A 263 -7.49 -28.77 -8.96
C ASP A 263 -8.07 -30.18 -9.14
N VAL A 264 -7.41 -30.98 -9.98
CA VAL A 264 -7.88 -32.33 -10.39
C VAL A 264 -8.00 -33.32 -9.23
N ASP A 265 -7.31 -33.06 -8.12
CA ASP A 265 -7.42 -33.82 -6.88
C ASP A 265 -7.15 -32.94 -5.64
N ARG A 266 -7.43 -33.49 -4.46
CA ARG A 266 -7.21 -32.80 -3.18
C ARG A 266 -5.73 -32.44 -2.95
N LYS A 267 -4.80 -33.25 -3.46
CA LYS A 267 -3.36 -33.01 -3.28
C LYS A 267 -2.94 -31.74 -4.02
N THR A 268 -3.30 -31.63 -5.29
CA THR A 268 -3.05 -30.47 -6.17
C THR A 268 -3.68 -29.20 -5.58
N PHE A 269 -4.92 -29.32 -5.09
CA PHE A 269 -5.63 -28.23 -4.42
C PHE A 269 -4.83 -27.66 -3.24
N LEU A 270 -4.35 -28.54 -2.36
CA LEU A 270 -3.64 -28.19 -1.13
C LEU A 270 -2.23 -27.66 -1.41
N GLU A 271 -1.44 -28.32 -2.26
CA GLU A 271 -0.07 -27.93 -2.57
C GLU A 271 -0.02 -26.52 -3.18
N LYS A 272 -0.97 -26.20 -4.06
CA LYS A 272 -1.09 -24.89 -4.69
C LYS A 272 -1.43 -23.77 -3.70
N ARG A 273 -2.15 -24.07 -2.63
CA ARG A 273 -2.69 -23.08 -1.66
C ARG A 273 -1.95 -23.06 -0.32
N THR A 274 -0.97 -23.93 -0.13
CA THR A 274 -0.15 -23.99 1.09
C THR A 274 1.17 -23.25 0.88
N PRO A 275 1.30 -21.99 1.32
CA PRO A 275 2.53 -21.24 1.11
C PRO A 275 3.67 -21.75 1.98
N LYS A 276 4.89 -21.64 1.46
CA LYS A 276 6.14 -21.92 2.19
C LYS A 276 6.69 -20.64 2.79
N ALA A 277 7.40 -20.77 3.92
CA ALA A 277 8.15 -19.65 4.49
C ALA A 277 9.26 -19.24 3.52
N LEU A 278 9.42 -17.93 3.30
CA LEU A 278 10.45 -17.36 2.44
C LEU A 278 11.78 -17.16 3.17
N ARG A 279 11.77 -17.15 4.51
CA ARG A 279 12.95 -17.00 5.35
C ARG A 279 12.89 -17.93 6.57
N PRO A 280 14.04 -18.31 7.16
CA PRO A 280 14.06 -19.01 8.44
C PRO A 280 13.31 -18.23 9.53
N GLY A 281 12.48 -18.91 10.32
CA GLY A 281 11.74 -18.30 11.43
C GLY A 281 10.61 -17.35 11.05
N GLN A 282 10.28 -17.19 9.76
CA GLN A 282 9.18 -16.31 9.33
C GLN A 282 7.83 -16.83 9.84
N MET A 283 7.02 -15.92 10.42
CA MET A 283 5.62 -16.23 10.70
C MET A 283 4.89 -16.51 9.37
N ASN A 284 4.40 -17.74 9.22
CA ASN A 284 3.64 -18.17 8.05
C ASN A 284 2.38 -18.91 8.53
N PHE A 285 1.43 -18.22 9.16
CA PHE A 285 0.19 -18.84 9.61
C PHE A 285 -0.56 -19.60 8.50
N PRO A 286 -0.65 -19.08 7.25
CA PRO A 286 -1.32 -19.78 6.16
C PRO A 286 -0.71 -21.14 5.78
N GLN A 287 0.50 -21.49 6.22
CA GLN A 287 1.05 -22.85 6.05
C GLN A 287 0.16 -23.95 6.66
N ASN A 288 -0.74 -23.57 7.57
CA ASN A 288 -1.71 -24.47 8.19
C ASN A 288 -2.93 -24.75 7.31
N PHE A 289 -3.00 -24.23 6.08
CA PHE A 289 -4.12 -24.44 5.15
C PHE A 289 -4.61 -25.90 5.06
N PRO A 290 -3.74 -26.93 5.02
CA PRO A 290 -4.20 -28.33 4.98
C PRO A 290 -4.95 -28.85 6.21
N LYS A 291 -4.96 -28.09 7.32
CA LYS A 291 -5.64 -28.45 8.58
C LYS A 291 -7.10 -27.97 8.64
N TRP A 292 -7.51 -27.13 7.69
CA TRP A 292 -8.88 -26.63 7.54
C TRP A 292 -9.55 -27.32 6.34
#